data_AF-A0A920TJW7-F1
#
_entry.id   AF-A0A920TJW7-F1
#
_cell.length_a   1.000
_cell.length_b   1.000
_cell.length_c   1.000
_cell.angle_alpha   90.00
_cell.angle_beta   90.00
_cell.angle_gamma   90.00
#
_symmetry.space_group_name_H-M   'P 1'
#
loop_
_entity.id
_entity.type
_entity.pdbx_description
1 polymer ?
#
loop_
_entity_poly.entity_id
_entity_poly.type
_entity_poly.pdbx_seq_one_letter_code
_entity_poly.pdbx_strand_id
1 'polypeptide(L)'
;MGWKVIRGSSSDKGREAYEAILDALNEPGSLVAMTPDGPKGPAKIPKAGIVKAAQRTGAIIIPAAAHSTKRWGFTNWDTFYVAKPFGRIEVIYGDPISFRKEDQFVDCLAKVKEAMDTLESEVNRRVGI
;
A
#
# COMPACT_ATOMS: atom_id res chain seq x y z
N MET A 1 -14.86 -7.66 -14.35
CA MET A 1 -14.04 -7.16 -13.21
C MET A 1 -12.62 -7.01 -13.72
N GLY A 2 -12.22 -5.79 -14.08
CA GLY A 2 -11.06 -5.50 -14.95
C GLY A 2 -9.68 -5.47 -14.30
N TRP A 3 -9.48 -6.16 -13.16
CA TRP A 3 -8.18 -6.20 -12.48
C TRP A 3 -7.46 -7.52 -12.75
N LYS A 4 -6.19 -7.45 -13.15
CA LYS A 4 -5.29 -8.62 -13.21
C LYS A 4 -4.70 -8.85 -11.82
N VAL A 5 -4.79 -10.08 -11.31
CA VAL A 5 -4.30 -10.42 -9.97
C VAL A 5 -2.89 -11.02 -10.06
N ILE A 6 -1.91 -10.36 -9.44
CA ILE A 6 -0.56 -10.89 -9.23
C ILE A 6 -0.53 -11.58 -7.86
N ARG A 7 -0.09 -12.84 -7.80
CA ARG A 7 0.00 -13.62 -6.54
C ARG A 7 1.44 -13.96 -6.20
N GLY A 8 1.83 -13.65 -4.97
CA GLY A 8 3.10 -14.07 -4.37
C GLY A 8 3.28 -13.50 -2.97
N SER A 9 4.28 -14.02 -2.27
CA SER A 9 4.70 -13.62 -0.93
C SER A 9 6.20 -13.80 -0.78
N SER A 10 6.77 -13.30 0.31
CA SER A 10 8.19 -13.50 0.61
C SER A 10 8.59 -14.98 0.76
N SER A 11 7.64 -15.91 0.94
CA SER A 11 7.90 -17.35 1.07
C SER A 11 7.33 -18.22 -0.05
N ASP A 12 6.57 -17.64 -0.99
CA ASP A 12 5.98 -18.37 -2.11
C ASP A 12 5.85 -17.44 -3.31
N LYS A 13 6.50 -17.77 -4.43
CA LYS A 13 6.45 -17.02 -5.70
C LYS A 13 6.80 -15.52 -5.60
N GLY A 14 7.60 -15.12 -4.61
CA GLY A 14 7.90 -13.70 -4.38
C GLY A 14 8.68 -13.04 -5.52
N ARG A 15 9.58 -13.79 -6.16
CA ARG A 15 10.35 -13.29 -7.31
C ARG A 15 9.48 -13.15 -8.55
N GLU A 16 8.69 -14.17 -8.89
CA GLU A 16 7.78 -14.10 -10.05
C GLU A 16 6.76 -12.98 -9.88
N ALA A 17 6.20 -12.82 -8.67
CA ALA A 17 5.26 -11.73 -8.40
C ALA A 17 5.91 -10.35 -8.52
N TYR A 18 7.16 -10.20 -8.09
CA TYR A 18 7.88 -8.95 -8.22
C TYR A 18 8.20 -8.60 -9.68
N GLU A 19 8.65 -9.56 -10.48
CA GLU A 19 8.86 -9.35 -11.93
C GLU A 19 7.53 -8.97 -12.62
N ALA A 20 6.43 -9.65 -12.30
CA ALA A 20 5.11 -9.29 -12.85
C ALA A 20 4.65 -7.87 -12.45
N ILE A 21 5.03 -7.39 -11.26
CA ILE A 21 4.78 -5.99 -10.86
C ILE A 21 5.61 -5.03 -11.72
N LEU A 22 6.88 -5.33 -11.98
CA LEU A 22 7.73 -4.50 -12.84
C LEU A 22 7.20 -4.46 -14.26
N ASP A 23 6.84 -5.61 -14.83
CA ASP A 23 6.26 -5.72 -16.16
C ASP A 23 4.99 -4.88 -16.27
N ALA A 24 4.08 -5.03 -15.30
CA ALA A 24 2.85 -4.24 -15.25
C ALA A 24 3.15 -2.74 -15.19
N LEU A 25 4.03 -2.29 -14.29
CA LEU A 25 4.38 -0.87 -14.12
C LEU A 25 5.11 -0.25 -15.33
N ASN A 26 5.75 -1.06 -16.17
CA ASN A 26 6.36 -0.60 -17.42
C ASN A 26 5.35 -0.42 -18.57
N GLU A 27 4.13 -0.98 -18.45
CA GLU A 27 3.05 -0.72 -19.41
C GLU A 27 2.51 0.71 -19.22
N PRO A 28 2.52 1.58 -20.25
CA PRO A 28 2.01 2.94 -20.13
C PRO A 28 0.53 2.99 -19.70
N GLY A 29 0.23 3.80 -18.69
CA GLY A 29 -1.13 3.96 -18.16
C GLY A 29 -1.60 2.82 -17.25
N SER A 30 -0.71 1.90 -16.87
CA SER A 30 -1.02 0.86 -15.91
C SER A 30 -1.03 1.37 -14.47
N LEU A 31 -1.66 0.60 -13.58
CA LEU A 31 -1.70 0.86 -12.15
C LEU A 31 -1.60 -0.46 -11.39
N VAL A 32 -0.73 -0.49 -10.38
CA VAL A 32 -0.62 -1.60 -9.44
C VAL A 32 -1.07 -1.13 -8.06
N ALA A 33 -2.05 -1.83 -7.48
CA ALA A 33 -2.48 -1.63 -6.10
C ALA A 33 -1.92 -2.77 -5.25
N MET A 34 -1.25 -2.44 -4.14
CA MET A 34 -0.73 -3.43 -3.20
C MET A 34 -0.78 -2.90 -1.77
N THR A 35 -0.94 -3.80 -0.80
CA THR A 35 -0.70 -3.47 0.60
C THR A 35 0.81 -3.52 0.88
N PRO A 36 1.38 -2.49 1.52
CA PRO A 36 2.83 -2.32 1.58
C PRO A 36 3.51 -3.17 2.67
N ASP A 37 2.78 -3.65 3.68
CA ASP A 37 3.28 -4.42 4.82
C ASP A 37 3.31 -5.94 4.58
N GLY A 38 2.42 -6.49 3.74
CA GLY A 38 2.44 -7.88 3.28
C GLY A 38 2.24 -8.94 4.38
N PRO A 39 2.21 -10.25 4.02
CA PRO A 39 1.58 -11.30 4.84
C PRO A 39 2.31 -11.70 6.14
N LYS A 40 3.51 -11.18 6.39
CA LYS A 40 4.33 -11.55 7.57
C LYS A 40 4.60 -10.38 8.52
N GLY A 41 3.94 -9.23 8.31
CA GLY A 41 4.16 -8.02 9.10
C GLY A 41 5.59 -7.46 9.01
N PRO A 42 5.99 -6.59 9.96
CA PRO A 42 5.11 -5.94 10.96
C PRO A 42 4.05 -5.06 10.28
N ALA A 43 2.85 -4.99 10.88
CA ALA A 43 1.75 -4.21 10.34
C ALA A 43 2.15 -2.75 10.13
N LYS A 44 1.65 -2.13 9.05
CA LYS A 44 1.88 -0.71 8.71
C LYS A 44 3.34 -0.33 8.45
N ILE A 45 4.25 -1.30 8.26
CA ILE A 45 5.63 -1.01 7.87
C ILE A 45 5.82 -1.34 6.40
N PRO A 46 6.08 -0.35 5.53
CA PRO A 46 6.29 -0.61 4.11
C PRO A 46 7.48 -1.53 3.86
N LYS A 47 7.28 -2.53 3.00
CA LYS A 47 8.32 -3.45 2.56
C LYS A 47 9.09 -2.89 1.38
N ALA A 48 10.31 -3.41 1.23
CA ALA A 48 11.24 -2.96 0.20
C ALA A 48 10.73 -3.03 -1.24
N GLY A 49 9.80 -3.94 -1.52
CA GLY A 49 9.26 -4.13 -2.87
C GLY A 49 8.67 -2.85 -3.47
N ILE A 50 7.97 -2.03 -2.67
CA ILE A 50 7.29 -0.82 -3.19
C ILE A 50 8.30 0.23 -3.67
N VAL A 51 9.30 0.54 -2.85
CA VAL A 51 10.35 1.52 -3.17
C VAL A 51 11.22 1.01 -4.31
N LYS A 52 11.61 -0.28 -4.30
CA LYS A 52 12.43 -0.86 -5.37
C LYS A 52 11.69 -0.88 -6.71
N ALA A 53 10.39 -1.17 -6.73
CA ALA A 53 9.60 -1.13 -7.94
C ALA A 53 9.50 0.29 -8.50
N ALA A 54 9.22 1.27 -7.65
CA ALA A 54 9.18 2.69 -8.02
C ALA A 54 10.53 3.18 -8.58
N GLN A 55 11.65 2.92 -7.90
CA GLN A 55 12.98 3.32 -8.37
C GLN A 55 13.39 2.63 -9.68
N ARG A 56 12.97 1.37 -9.90
CA ARG A 56 13.32 0.64 -11.14
C ARG A 56 12.54 1.08 -12.35
N THR A 57 11.25 1.36 -12.18
CA THR A 57 10.31 1.68 -13.26
C THR A 57 10.11 3.17 -13.47
N GLY A 58 10.50 4.00 -12.49
CA GLY A 58 10.15 5.41 -12.45
C GLY A 58 8.69 5.67 -12.08
N ALA A 59 7.95 4.64 -11.65
CA ALA A 59 6.56 4.78 -11.24
C ALA A 59 6.43 5.69 -10.00
N ILE A 60 5.34 6.45 -9.97
CA ILE A 60 4.94 7.25 -8.81
C ILE A 60 4.17 6.39 -7.82
N ILE A 61 4.42 6.60 -6.54
CA ILE A 61 3.65 5.97 -5.46
C ILE A 61 2.56 6.96 -5.04
N ILE A 62 1.30 6.53 -5.07
CA ILE A 62 0.17 7.27 -4.50
C ILE A 62 -0.24 6.57 -3.20
N PRO A 63 0.08 7.12 -2.02
CA PRO A 63 -0.36 6.55 -0.75
C PRO A 63 -1.87 6.73 -0.62
N ALA A 64 -2.54 5.73 -0.03
CA ALA A 64 -3.98 5.75 0.18
C ALA A 64 -4.32 5.16 1.55
N ALA A 65 -5.36 5.69 2.19
CA ALA A 65 -5.93 5.15 3.43
C ALA A 65 -7.45 5.07 3.31
N ALA A 66 -8.05 4.05 3.91
CA ALA A 66 -9.49 3.87 3.88
C ALA A 66 -10.03 3.31 5.20
N HIS A 67 -10.99 4.00 5.81
CA HIS A 67 -11.67 3.55 7.04
C HIS A 67 -13.19 3.67 6.93
N SER A 68 -13.90 2.86 7.70
CA SER A 68 -15.37 2.91 7.81
C SER A 68 -15.78 3.49 9.16
N THR A 69 -16.83 4.32 9.17
CA THR A 69 -17.47 4.84 10.40
C THR A 69 -18.08 3.73 11.26
N LYS A 70 -18.43 2.60 10.65
CA LYS A 70 -18.93 1.41 11.36
C LYS A 70 -18.11 0.20 10.90
N ARG A 71 -17.41 -0.44 11.84
CA ARG A 71 -16.58 -1.62 11.56
C ARG A 71 -16.66 -2.69 12.65
N TRP A 72 -16.45 -3.93 12.26
CA TRP A 72 -16.04 -5.01 13.16
C TRP A 72 -14.51 -5.07 13.13
N GLY A 73 -13.87 -5.05 14.30
CA GLY A 73 -12.44 -5.29 14.43
C GLY A 73 -12.18 -6.72 14.88
N PHE A 74 -11.23 -7.39 14.24
CA PHE A 74 -10.78 -8.73 14.59
C PHE A 74 -9.29 -8.67 14.90
N THR A 75 -8.93 -8.84 16.16
CA THR A 75 -7.53 -8.80 16.61
C THR A 75 -6.99 -10.22 16.73
N ASN A 76 -6.19 -10.66 15.75
CA ASN A 76 -5.42 -11.90 15.82
C ASN A 76 -3.91 -11.56 15.75
N TRP A 77 -3.18 -12.12 14.78
CA TRP A 77 -1.79 -11.76 14.45
C TRP A 77 -1.67 -10.39 13.76
N ASP A 78 -2.78 -9.93 13.19
CA ASP A 78 -2.99 -8.61 12.59
C ASP A 78 -4.42 -8.16 12.93
N THR A 79 -4.66 -6.85 12.94
CA THR A 79 -5.98 -6.28 13.22
C THR A 79 -6.71 -6.02 11.91
N PHE A 80 -7.66 -6.89 11.58
CA PHE A 80 -8.50 -6.73 10.40
C PHE A 80 -9.80 -6.01 10.73
N TYR A 81 -10.24 -5.15 9.81
CA TYR A 81 -11.50 -4.46 9.91
C TYR A 81 -12.44 -4.85 8.79
N VAL A 82 -13.68 -5.19 9.13
CA VAL A 82 -14.75 -5.41 8.15
C VAL A 82 -15.77 -4.28 8.32
N ALA A 83 -16.06 -3.57 7.22
CA ALA A 83 -17.07 -2.52 7.22
C ALA A 83 -18.45 -3.10 7.52
N LYS A 84 -19.17 -2.48 8.46
CA LYS A 84 -20.56 -2.83 8.79
C LYS A 84 -21.50 -2.17 7.77
N PRO A 85 -22.67 -2.79 7.48
CA PRO A 85 -23.73 -2.14 6.72
C PRO A 85 -24.12 -0.77 7.31
N PHE A 86 -24.57 0.14 6.44
CA PHE A 86 -25.01 1.49 6.81
C PHE A 86 -23.95 2.35 7.50
N GLY A 87 -22.67 2.03 7.30
CA GLY A 87 -21.52 2.89 7.58
C GLY A 87 -21.09 3.66 6.32
N ARG A 88 -20.34 4.74 6.50
CA ARG A 88 -19.67 5.48 5.42
C ARG A 88 -18.22 5.01 5.35
N ILE A 89 -17.75 4.66 4.16
CA ILE A 89 -16.33 4.37 3.90
C ILE A 89 -15.70 5.66 3.39
N GLU A 90 -14.73 6.16 4.12
CA GLU A 90 -13.85 7.26 3.69
C GLU A 90 -12.62 6.63 3.04
N VAL A 91 -12.31 7.06 1.82
CA VAL A 91 -11.06 6.74 1.11
C VAL A 91 -10.37 8.05 0.81
N ILE A 92 -9.11 8.18 1.22
CA ILE A 92 -8.30 9.36 0.94
C ILE A 92 -6.99 8.94 0.26
N TYR A 93 -6.52 9.81 -0.63
CA TYR A 93 -5.27 9.67 -1.35
C TYR A 93 -4.35 10.81 -0.94
N GLY A 94 -3.07 10.52 -0.72
CA GLY A 94 -2.06 11.53 -0.44
C GLY A 94 -1.32 11.99 -1.68
N ASP A 95 -0.36 12.88 -1.45
CA ASP A 95 0.44 13.46 -2.53
C ASP A 95 1.30 12.40 -3.25
N PRO A 96 1.53 12.54 -4.57
CA PRO A 96 2.41 11.65 -5.31
C PRO A 96 3.84 11.67 -4.79
N ILE A 97 4.43 10.48 -4.63
CA ILE A 97 5.82 10.30 -4.22
C ILE A 97 6.60 9.65 -5.37
N SER A 98 7.57 10.38 -5.90
CA SER A 98 8.54 9.86 -6.89
C SER A 98 9.89 9.61 -6.24
N PHE A 99 10.58 8.54 -6.66
CA PHE A 99 11.94 8.22 -6.24
C PHE A 99 12.88 8.10 -7.42
N ARG A 100 14.12 8.55 -7.23
CA ARG A 100 15.24 8.33 -8.15
C ARG A 100 16.02 7.10 -7.72
N LYS A 101 16.79 6.51 -8.64
CA LYS A 101 17.61 5.32 -8.35
C LYS A 101 18.71 5.59 -7.32
N GLU A 102 19.16 6.84 -7.24
CA GLU A 102 20.24 7.29 -6.37
C GLU A 102 19.75 7.66 -4.95
N ASP A 103 18.42 7.77 -4.76
CA ASP A 103 17.85 8.12 -3.45
C ASP A 103 18.16 7.03 -2.43
N GLN A 104 18.53 7.45 -1.21
CA GLN A 104 18.81 6.50 -0.14
C GLN A 104 17.55 5.72 0.23
N PHE A 105 17.69 4.41 0.20
CA PHE A 105 16.59 3.48 0.34
C PHE A 105 15.86 3.60 1.70
N VAL A 106 16.60 3.89 2.77
CA VAL A 106 16.06 4.08 4.12
C VAL A 106 15.15 5.31 4.17
N ASP A 107 15.58 6.42 3.56
CA ASP A 107 14.81 7.67 3.52
C ASP A 107 13.54 7.51 2.68
N CYS A 108 13.64 6.77 1.57
CA CYS A 108 12.48 6.47 0.73
C CYS A 108 11.41 5.68 1.51
N LEU A 109 11.81 4.64 2.23
CA LEU A 109 10.88 3.87 3.07
C LEU A 109 10.27 4.72 4.18
N ALA A 110 11.07 5.56 4.83
CA ALA A 110 10.59 6.47 5.87
C ALA A 110 9.55 7.44 5.31
N LYS A 111 9.78 8.01 4.13
CA LYS A 111 8.85 8.93 3.46
C LYS A 111 7.53 8.26 3.10
N VAL A 112 7.56 7.02 2.57
CA VAL A 112 6.33 6.25 2.30
C VAL A 112 5.57 5.98 3.60
N LYS A 113 6.27 5.57 4.66
CA LYS A 113 5.67 5.29 5.95
C LYS A 113 5.00 6.53 6.55
N GLU A 114 5.70 7.66 6.58
CA GLU A 114 5.18 8.93 7.10
C GLU A 114 3.93 9.40 6.35
N ALA A 115 3.93 9.29 5.02
CA ALA A 115 2.77 9.64 4.20
C ALA A 115 1.57 8.74 4.53
N MET A 116 1.78 7.45 4.70
CA MET A 116 0.72 6.52 5.09
C MET A 116 0.18 6.80 6.50
N ASP A 117 1.06 7.03 7.48
CA ASP A 117 0.66 7.32 8.87
C ASP A 117 -0.13 8.64 8.97
N THR A 118 0.26 9.63 8.17
CA THR A 118 -0.45 10.91 8.05
C THR A 118 -1.87 10.71 7.51
N LEU A 119 -2.01 9.96 6.42
CA LEU A 119 -3.33 9.65 5.85
C LEU A 119 -4.17 8.80 6.80
N GLU A 120 -3.57 7.84 7.50
CA GLU A 120 -4.32 7.04 8.48
C GLU A 120 -4.89 7.92 9.60
N SER A 121 -4.08 8.84 10.12
CA SER A 121 -4.50 9.80 11.14
C SER A 121 -5.61 10.71 10.62
N GLU A 122 -5.52 11.15 9.37
CA GLU A 122 -6.54 11.99 8.75
C GLU A 122 -7.86 11.24 8.54
N VAL A 123 -7.81 10.01 8.00
CA VAL A 123 -9.04 9.25 7.76
C VAL A 123 -9.71 8.88 9.07
N ASN A 124 -8.95 8.55 10.13
CA ASN A 124 -9.47 8.35 11.49
C ASN A 124 -10.29 9.56 11.98
N ARG A 125 -9.73 10.78 11.86
CA ARG A 125 -10.45 12.02 12.19
C ARG A 125 -11.74 12.18 11.37
N ARG A 126 -11.72 11.88 10.07
CA ARG A 126 -12.90 11.99 9.18
C ARG A 126 -14.01 10.99 9.51
N VAL A 127 -13.66 9.80 10.02
CA VAL A 127 -14.63 8.78 10.42
C VAL A 127 -15.03 8.86 11.90
N GLY A 128 -14.41 9.74 12.68
CA GLY A 128 -14.71 9.98 14.09
C GLY A 128 -14.23 8.87 15.03
N ILE A 129 -13.06 8.29 14.74
CA ILE A 129 -12.42 7.25 15.56
C ILE A 129 -11.03 7.72 16.00
#